data_AF-A0A7K5DS86-F1
#
_entry.id   AF-A0A7K5DS86-F1
#
_cell.length_a   1.000
_cell.length_b   1.000
_cell.length_c   1.000
_cell.angle_alpha   90.00
_cell.angle_beta   90.00
_cell.angle_gamma   90.00
#
_symmetry.space_group_name_H-M   'P 1'
#
loop_
_entity.id
_entity.type
_entity.pdbx_description
1 polymer ?
#
loop_
_entity_poly.entity_id
_entity_poly.type
_entity_poly.pdbx_seq_one_letter_code
_entity_poly.pdbx_strand_id
1 'polypeptide(L)' 'QELNLLDSSNTIFKLLGPVLVRQDLEEAKATVGKRLEYITAEMKRYEQQMQDLERRSEQQREVLGKLQQELQ' A
#
# COMPACT_ATOMS: atom_id res chain seq x y z
N GLN A 1 -1.03 -11.40 13.05
CA GLN A 1 -0.34 -12.15 14.12
C GLN A 1 -1.27 -12.41 15.29
N GLU A 2 -1.96 -11.41 15.85
CA GLU A 2 -2.92 -11.62 16.95
C GLU A 2 -4.10 -12.54 16.59
N LEU A 3 -4.72 -12.37 15.42
CA LEU A 3 -5.82 -13.25 14.96
C LEU A 3 -5.41 -14.73 14.80
N ASN A 4 -4.11 -15.04 14.73
CA ASN A 4 -3.64 -16.42 14.64
C ASN A 4 -3.50 -17.10 16.01
N LEU A 5 -3.58 -16.32 17.09
CA LEU A 5 -3.52 -16.81 18.48
C LEU A 5 -4.92 -17.09 19.04
N LEU A 6 -5.96 -16.66 18.34
CA LEU A 6 -7.35 -16.80 18.76
C LEU A 6 -7.93 -18.14 18.31
N ASP A 7 -8.82 -18.69 19.13
CA ASP A 7 -9.59 -19.90 18.83
C ASP A 7 -11.10 -19.65 18.96
N SER A 8 -11.89 -20.72 18.82
CA SER A 8 -13.36 -20.67 18.87
C SER A 8 -13.95 -20.18 20.20
N SER A 9 -13.17 -20.16 21.29
CA SER A 9 -13.61 -19.62 22.57
C SER A 9 -13.58 -18.09 22.63
N ASN A 10 -12.82 -17.45 21.73
CA ASN A 10 -12.71 -16.00 21.68
C ASN A 10 -13.84 -15.37 20.85
N THR A 11 -14.41 -14.27 21.36
CA THR A 11 -15.39 -13.49 20.60
C THR A 11 -14.69 -12.34 19.87
N ILE A 12 -14.95 -12.23 18.56
CA ILE A 12 -14.36 -11.18 17.73
C ILE A 12 -15.44 -10.17 17.34
N PHE A 13 -15.04 -8.91 17.36
CA PHE A 13 -15.88 -7.81 16.96
C PHE A 13 -15.19 -6.96 15.90
N LYS A 14 -15.99 -6.43 14.99
CA LYS A 14 -15.57 -5.48 13.96
C LYS A 14 -16.22 -4.14 14.21
N LEU A 15 -15.41 -3.09 14.29
CA LEU A 15 -15.89 -1.71 14.35
C LEU A 15 -16.19 -1.21 12.93
N LEU A 16 -17.42 -0.75 12.71
CA LEU A 16 -17.90 -0.16 11.46
C LEU A 16 -18.55 1.18 11.77
N GLY A 17 -17.80 2.27 11.56
CA GLY A 17 -18.23 3.60 11.98
C GLY A 17 -18.52 3.62 13.50
N PRO A 18 -19.69 4.09 13.94
CA PRO A 18 -20.04 4.11 15.37
C PRO A 18 -20.54 2.76 15.91
N VAL A 19 -20.60 1.70 15.09
CA VAL A 19 -21.23 0.41 15.46
C VAL A 19 -20.18 -0.68 15.63
N LEU A 20 -20.34 -1.50 16.67
CA LEU A 20 -19.55 -2.70 16.92
C LEU A 20 -20.40 -3.94 16.62
N VAL A 21 -19.97 -4.75 15.66
CA VAL A 21 -20.69 -5.98 15.24
C VAL A 21 -19.86 -7.22 15.54
N ARG A 22 -20.51 -8.34 15.90
CA ARG A 22 -19.81 -9.63 16.00
C ARG A 22 -19.33 -10.06 14.61
N GLN A 23 -18.15 -10.66 14.56
CA GLN A 23 -17.57 -11.20 13.32
C GLN A 23 -16.97 -12.58 13.59
N ASP A 24 -17.04 -13.45 12.59
CA ASP A 24 -16.37 -14.75 12.60
C ASP A 24 -14.84 -14.59 12.50
N LEU A 25 -14.09 -15.49 13.15
CA LEU A 25 -12.62 -15.46 13.15
C LEU A 25 -12.02 -15.64 11.75
N GLU A 26 -12.55 -16.56 10.95
CA GLU A 26 -12.05 -16.82 9.60
C GLU A 26 -12.37 -15.65 8.67
N GLU A 27 -13.54 -15.03 8.80
CA GLU A 27 -13.86 -13.80 8.08
C GLU A 27 -12.94 -12.64 8.47
N ALA A 28 -12.62 -12.51 9.77
CA ALA A 28 -11.69 -11.49 10.25
C ALA A 28 -10.29 -11.72 9.67
N LYS A 29 -9.77 -12.96 9.69
CA LYS A 29 -8.48 -13.32 9.08
C LYS A 29 -8.47 -13.00 7.59
N ALA A 30 -9.49 -13.41 6.84
CA ALA A 30 -9.59 -13.15 5.41
C ALA A 30 -9.65 -11.65 5.09
N THR A 31 -10.40 -10.87 5.89
CA THR A 31 -10.50 -9.41 5.72
C THR A 31 -9.17 -8.72 5.97
N VAL A 32 -8.47 -9.09 7.05
CA VAL A 32 -7.15 -8.52 7.38
C VAL A 32 -6.12 -8.93 6.34
N GLY A 33 -6.11 -10.19 5.89
CA GLY A 33 -5.22 -10.68 4.84
C GLY A 33 -5.39 -9.88 3.54
N LYS A 34 -6.61 -9.75 3.03
CA LYS A 34 -6.90 -8.95 1.82
C LYS A 34 -6.47 -7.49 1.97
N ARG A 35 -6.65 -6.89 3.15
CA ARG A 35 -6.19 -5.52 3.40
C ARG A 35 -4.67 -5.40 3.36
N LEU A 36 -3.95 -6.36 3.94
CA LEU A 36 -2.49 -6.39 3.88
C LEU A 36 -1.99 -6.55 2.44
N GLU A 37 -2.58 -7.48 1.68
CA GLU A 37 -2.27 -7.67 0.26
C GLU A 37 -2.48 -6.37 -0.54
N TYR A 38 -3.61 -5.69 -0.33
CA TYR A 38 -3.90 -4.42 -0.97
C TYR A 38 -2.87 -3.34 -0.61
N ILE A 39 -2.54 -3.19 0.68
CA ILE A 39 -1.52 -2.23 1.14
C ILE A 39 -0.17 -2.53 0.48
N THR A 40 0.26 -3.79 0.47
CA THR A 40 1.52 -4.19 -0.17
C THR A 40 1.51 -3.95 -1.67
N ALA A 41 0.38 -4.20 -2.37
CA ALA A 41 0.25 -3.91 -3.78
C ALA A 41 0.35 -2.40 -4.07
N GLU A 42 -0.31 -1.57 -3.26
CA GLU A 42 -0.24 -0.11 -3.38
C GLU A 42 1.17 0.42 -3.11
N MET A 43 1.88 -0.12 -2.11
CA MET A 43 3.28 0.24 -1.87
C MET A 43 4.15 0.00 -3.12
N LYS A 44 4.05 -1.20 -3.73
CA LYS A 44 4.77 -1.53 -4.97
C LYS A 44 4.39 -0.60 -6.13
N ARG A 45 3.10 -0.25 -6.24
CA ARG A 45 2.63 0.70 -7.26
C ARG A 45 3.28 2.07 -7.09
N TYR A 46 3.38 2.57 -5.86
CA TYR A 46 4.04 3.85 -5.58
C TYR A 46 5.55 3.80 -5.79
N GLU A 47 6.22 2.70 -5.43
CA GLU A 47 7.64 2.50 -5.72
C GLU A 47 7.93 2.57 -7.22
N GLN A 48 7.12 1.89 -8.05
CA GLN A 48 7.25 1.97 -9.51
C GLN A 48 7.01 3.39 -10.03
N GLN A 49 5.97 4.07 -9.55
CA GLN A 49 5.69 5.46 -9.94
C GLN A 49 6.84 6.40 -9.58
N MET A 50 7.48 6.20 -8.43
CA MET A 50 8.62 6.99 -8.00
C MET A 50 9.81 6.80 -8.94
N GLN A 51 10.16 5.55 -9.27
CA GLN A 51 11.22 5.24 -10.23
C GLN A 51 10.96 5.84 -11.62
N ASP A 52 9.72 5.75 -12.10
CA ASP A 52 9.34 6.32 -13.39
C ASP A 52 9.48 7.85 -13.40
N LEU A 53 9.08 8.52 -12.31
CA LEU A 53 9.22 9.96 -12.16
C LEU A 53 10.69 10.40 -12.04
N GLU A 54 11.51 9.67 -11.28
CA GLU A 54 12.95 9.91 -11.18
C GLU A 54 13.62 9.81 -12.55
N ARG A 55 13.36 8.73 -13.29
CA ARG A 55 13.89 8.54 -14.65
C ARG A 55 13.48 9.67 -15.58
N ARG A 56 12.21 10.10 -15.54
CA ARG A 56 11.72 11.22 -16.36
C ARG A 56 12.40 12.53 -16.00
N SER A 57 12.60 12.78 -14.70
CA SER A 57 13.30 13.96 -14.20
C SER A 57 14.77 13.98 -14.67
N GLU A 58 15.46 12.84 -14.59
CA GLU A 58 16.85 12.70 -15.08
C GLU A 58 16.95 13.00 -16.58
N GLN A 59 16.06 12.41 -17.39
CA GLN A 59 16.01 12.65 -18.84
C GLN A 59 15.78 14.12 -19.19
N GLN A 60 14.85 14.79 -18.49
CA GLN A 60 14.61 16.21 -18.69
C GLN A 60 15.82 17.06 -18.30
N ARG A 61 16.50 16.71 -17.21
CA ARG A 61 17.72 17.38 -16.76
C ARG A 61 18.83 17.29 -17.81
N GLU A 62 19.03 16.14 -18.45
CA GLU A 62 20.00 15.97 -19.53
C GLU A 62 19.67 16.84 -20.75
N VAL A 63 18.41 16.88 -21.17
CA VAL A 63 17.97 17.71 -22.30
C VAL A 63 18.21 19.18 -22.03
N LEU A 64 17.84 19.66 -20.83
CA LEU A 64 18.08 21.05 -20.42
C LEU A 64 19.56 21.37 -20.36
N GLY A 65 20.40 20.45 -19.86
CA GLY A 65 21.84 20.62 -19.80
C GLY A 65 22.47 20.78 -21.19
N LYS A 66 22.05 19.97 -22.17
CA LYS A 66 22.52 20.10 -23.57
C LYS A 66 22.10 21.43 -24.19
N LEU A 67 20.84 21.83 -24.02
CA LEU A 67 20.36 23.10 -24.55
C LEU A 67 21.11 24.30 -23.95
N GLN A 68 21.44 24.24 -22.66
CA GLN A 68 22.22 25.28 -21.99
C GLN A 68 23.65 25.36 -22.56
N GLN A 69 24.27 24.22 -22.91
CA GLN A 69 25.59 24.18 -23.54
C GLN A 69 25.57 24.75 -24.97
N GLU A 70 24.52 24.52 -25.74
CA GLU A 70 24.37 25.06 -27.11
C GLU A 70 24.21 26.59 -27.15
N LEU A 71 23.74 27.19 -26.05
CA LEU A 71 23.51 28.64 -25.92
C LEU A 71 24.72 29.41 -25.36
N GLN A 72 25.76 28.71 -24.89
CA GLN A 72 27.02 29.30 -24.39
C GLN A 72 28.10 29.28 -25.47
#